data_AF-A0A368LPP2-F1
#
_entry.id   AF-A0A368LPP2-F1
#
_cell.length_a   1.000
_cell.length_b   1.000
_cell.length_c   1.000
_cell.angle_alpha   90.00
_cell.angle_beta   90.00
_cell.angle_gamma   90.00
#
_symmetry.space_group_name_H-M   'P 1'
#
loop_
_entity.id
_entity.type
_entity.pdbx_description
1 polymer ?
#
loop_
_entity_poly.entity_id
_entity_poly.type
_entity_poly.pdbx_seq_one_letter_code
_entity_poly.pdbx_strand_id
1 'polypeptide(L)' 'MSKKYDFQLVEKRNGWAAEIIRQITSRRTIVSKRQLGFTTEAEAKEWAEKELVEFQKIQTERNKRKSASKRKNEE' A
#
# COMPACT_ATOMS: atom_id res chain seq x y z
N MET A 1 17.25 6.29 -1.02
CA MET A 1 16.54 5.21 -0.30
C MET A 1 15.16 5.10 -0.93
N SER A 2 14.88 4.09 -1.78
CA SER A 2 13.53 3.99 -2.37
C SER A 2 12.58 3.39 -1.33
N LYS A 3 11.47 4.09 -1.05
CA LYS A 3 10.45 3.60 -0.13
C LYS A 3 9.72 2.43 -0.78
N LYS A 4 9.70 1.28 -0.10
CA LYS A 4 9.03 0.06 -0.59
C LYS A 4 7.51 0.22 -0.70
N TYR A 5 6.93 1.09 0.11
CA TYR A 5 5.51 1.40 0.14
C TYR A 5 5.33 2.91 0.04
N ASP A 6 4.39 3.33 -0.80
CA ASP A 6 4.06 4.74 -1.01
C ASP A 6 2.58 4.86 -1.39
N PHE A 7 2.10 6.09 -1.60
CA PHE A 7 0.78 6.33 -2.17
C PHE A 7 0.84 7.35 -3.32
N GLN A 8 -0.17 7.28 -4.19
CA GLN A 8 -0.37 8.24 -5.27
C GLN A 8 -1.79 8.78 -5.20
N LEU A 9 -1.93 10.09 -5.40
CA LEU A 9 -3.21 10.75 -5.60
C LEU A 9 -3.41 10.99 -7.09
N VAL A 10 -4.59 10.68 -7.59
CA VAL A 10 -4.95 10.85 -9.00
C VAL A 10 -6.24 11.61 -9.08
N GLU A 11 -6.19 12.79 -9.68
CA GLU A 11 -7.38 13.57 -10.01
C GLU A 11 -8.19 12.84 -11.09
N LYS A 12 -9.50 12.79 -10.90
CA LYS A 12 -10.48 12.19 -11.80
C LYS A 12 -11.55 13.22 -12.13
N ARG A 13 -12.33 12.94 -13.17
CA ARG A 13 -13.33 13.85 -13.74
C ARG A 13 -14.27 14.50 -12.70
N ASN A 14 -14.61 13.78 -11.63
CA ASN A 14 -15.54 14.23 -10.59
C ASN A 14 -14.97 14.05 -9.16
N GLY A 15 -13.65 14.15 -8.97
CA GLY A 15 -13.05 14.03 -7.64
C GLY A 15 -11.69 13.38 -7.65
N TRP A 16 -11.28 12.86 -6.49
CA TRP A 16 -9.95 12.32 -6.27
C TRP A 16 -9.96 10.81 -6.05
N ALA A 17 -8.85 10.18 -6.43
CA ALA A 17 -8.54 8.79 -6.17
C ALA A 17 -7.24 8.71 -5.38
N ALA A 18 -7.18 7.79 -4.41
CA ALA A 18 -5.96 7.46 -3.68
C ALA A 18 -5.58 6.01 -3.95
N GLU A 19 -4.32 5.78 -4.30
CA GLU A 19 -3.76 4.48 -4.65
C GLU A 19 -2.56 4.17 -3.76
N ILE A 20 -2.64 3.10 -2.97
CA ILE A 20 -1.49 2.57 -2.22
C ILE A 20 -0.65 1.76 -3.18
N ILE A 21 0.59 2.16 -3.38
CA ILE A 21 1.55 1.51 -4.28
C ILE A 21 2.65 0.82 -3.49
N ARG A 22 3.14 -0.30 -4.03
CA ARG A 22 4.30 -0.99 -3.46
C ARG A 22 5.29 -1.35 -4.55
N GLN A 23 6.56 -1.16 -4.22
CA GLN A 23 7.66 -1.61 -5.04
C GLN A 23 7.87 -3.11 -4.82
N ILE A 24 7.72 -3.90 -5.90
CA ILE A 24 7.94 -5.34 -5.88
C ILE A 24 9.39 -5.66 -6.25
N THR A 25 9.93 -4.94 -7.23
CA THR A 25 11.32 -5.06 -7.68
C THR A 25 11.88 -3.65 -7.94
N SER A 26 13.19 -3.52 -8.17
CA SER A 26 13.82 -2.23 -8.52
C SER A 26 13.16 -1.53 -9.71
N ARG A 27 12.57 -2.30 -10.65
CA ARG A 27 11.98 -1.79 -11.89
C ARG A 27 10.45 -1.84 -11.92
N ARG A 28 9.78 -2.35 -10.88
CA ARG A 28 8.32 -2.60 -10.90
C ARG A 28 7.63 -2.16 -9.61
N THR A 29 6.64 -1.29 -9.79
CA THR A 29 5.71 -0.83 -8.76
C THR A 29 4.30 -1.24 -9.15
N ILE A 30 3.48 -1.65 -8.17
CA ILE A 30 2.09 -2.05 -8.39
C ILE A 30 1.16 -1.36 -7.40
N VAL A 31 -0.08 -1.11 -7.83
CA VAL A 31 -1.17 -0.68 -6.94
C VAL A 31 -1.63 -1.88 -6.13
N SER A 32 -1.66 -1.73 -4.81
CA SER A 32 -2.09 -2.76 -3.86
C SER A 32 -3.49 -2.51 -3.31
N LYS A 33 -3.88 -1.26 -3.18
CA LYS A 33 -5.23 -0.84 -2.75
C LYS A 33 -5.55 0.48 -3.42
N ARG A 34 -6.82 0.70 -3.76
CA ARG A 34 -7.30 1.96 -4.32
C ARG A 34 -8.64 2.32 -3.72
N GLN A 35 -8.84 3.60 -3.46
CA GLN A 35 -10.14 4.19 -3.13
C GLN A 35 -10.42 5.37 -4.07
N LEU A 36 -11.66 5.49 -4.49
CA LEU A 36 -12.17 6.49 -5.43
C LEU A 36 -13.30 7.28 -4.75
N GLY A 37 -13.60 8.44 -5.31
CA GLY A 37 -14.79 9.21 -4.93
C GLY A 37 -14.54 10.18 -3.78
N PHE A 38 -13.30 10.60 -3.56
CA PHE A 38 -13.00 11.69 -2.64
C PHE A 38 -13.39 13.02 -3.25
N THR A 39 -13.91 13.94 -2.44
CA THR A 39 -14.31 15.27 -2.92
C THR A 39 -13.10 16.16 -3.07
N THR A 40 -12.12 16.01 -2.16
CA THR A 40 -10.90 16.82 -2.12
C THR A 40 -9.64 15.97 -2.11
N GLU A 41 -8.53 16.57 -2.54
CA GLU A 41 -7.20 15.96 -2.44
C GLU A 41 -6.83 15.67 -0.98
N ALA A 42 -7.20 16.57 -0.06
CA ALA A 42 -6.90 16.43 1.36
C ALA A 42 -7.56 15.18 1.98
N GLU A 43 -8.84 14.94 1.68
CA GLU A 43 -9.55 13.72 2.10
C GLU A 43 -8.87 12.46 1.54
N ALA A 44 -8.50 12.49 0.26
CA ALA A 44 -7.81 11.39 -0.39
C ALA A 44 -6.44 11.12 0.25
N LYS A 45 -5.70 12.18 0.60
CA LYS A 45 -4.39 12.11 1.24
C LYS A 45 -4.48 11.55 2.66
N GLU A 46 -5.40 12.06 3.47
CA GLU A 46 -5.59 11.58 4.85
C GLU A 46 -5.95 10.10 4.87
N TRP A 47 -6.85 9.68 3.96
CA TRP A 47 -7.15 8.28 3.77
C TRP A 47 -5.92 7.47 3.35
N ALA A 48 -5.14 7.96 2.39
CA ALA A 48 -3.95 7.27 1.89
C ALA A 48 -2.88 7.09 2.98
N GLU A 49 -2.63 8.11 3.79
CA GLU A 49 -1.63 8.06 4.87
C GLU A 49 -2.04 7.06 5.96
N LYS A 50 -3.31 7.10 6.39
CA LYS A 50 -3.85 6.15 7.37
C LYS A 50 -3.79 4.71 6.86
N GLU A 51 -4.21 4.50 5.62
CA GLU A 51 -4.24 3.19 5.00
C GLU A 51 -2.82 2.66 4.73
N LEU A 52 -1.86 3.51 4.37
CA LEU A 52 -0.47 3.12 4.16
C LEU A 52 0.15 2.54 5.43
N VAL A 53 -0.12 3.15 6.60
CA VAL A 53 0.37 2.65 7.90
C VAL A 53 -0.24 1.29 8.22
N GLU A 54 -1.55 1.15 8.05
CA GLU A 54 -2.24 -0.12 8.31
C GLU A 54 -1.77 -1.22 7.36
N PHE A 55 -1.61 -0.89 6.08
CA PHE A 55 -1.11 -1.81 5.07
C PHE A 55 0.28 -2.33 5.41
N GLN A 56 1.19 -1.46 5.88
CA GLN A 56 2.53 -1.87 6.30
C GLN A 56 2.51 -2.85 7.47
N LYS A 57 1.62 -2.64 8.46
CA LYS A 57 1.45 -3.57 9.59
C LYS A 57 0.98 -4.94 9.10
N ILE A 58 -0.09 -4.96 8.30
CA ILE A 58 -0.64 -6.20 7.73
C ILE A 58 0.44 -6.95 6.92
N GLN A 59 1.22 -6.24 6.11
CA GLN A 59 2.28 -6.85 5.31
C GLN A 59 3.42 -7.39 6.16
N THR A 60 3.79 -6.71 7.25
CA THR A 60 4.80 -7.17 8.20
C THR A 60 4.35 -8.45 8.90
N GLU A 61 3.12 -8.49 9.39
CA GLU A 61 2.56 -9.69 10.04
C GLU A 61 2.42 -10.86 9.07
N ARG A 62 2.00 -10.63 7.83
CA ARG A 62 2.00 -11.66 6.78
C ARG A 62 3.39 -12.20 6.50
N ASN A 63 4.41 -11.35 6.45
CA ASN A 63 5.79 -11.78 6.23
C ASN A 63 6.32 -12.60 7.41
N LYS A 64 6.00 -12.23 8.66
CA LYS A 64 6.31 -13.02 9.86
C LYS A 64 5.66 -14.40 9.84
N ARG A 65 4.37 -14.47 9.50
CA ARG A 65 3.66 -15.76 9.37
C ARG A 65 4.30 -16.66 8.32
N LYS A 66 4.63 -16.12 7.14
CA LYS A 66 5.32 -16.89 6.09
C LYS A 66 6.71 -17.39 6.51
N SER A 67 7.48 -16.57 7.21
CA SER A 67 8.82 -16.97 7.67
C SER A 67 8.77 -17.99 8.81
N ALA A 68 7.72 -17.96 9.64
CA ALA A 68 7.46 -18.98 10.65
C ALA A 68 7.03 -20.31 10.01
N SER A 69 6.13 -20.28 9.01
CA SER A 69 5.71 -21.50 8.31
C SER A 69 6.83 -22.16 7.51
N LYS A 70 7.76 -21.39 6.94
CA LYS A 70 8.93 -21.96 6.25
C LYS A 70 9.84 -22.74 7.20
N ARG A 71 10.14 -22.18 8.37
CA ARG A 71 11.00 -22.84 9.37
C ARG A 71 10.44 -24.18 9.87
N LYS A 72 9.11 -24.33 9.88
CA LYS A 72 8.44 -25.55 10.35
C LYS A 72 8.37 -26.67 9.29
N ASN A 73 8.75 -26.41 8.05
CA ASN A 73 8.68 -27.37 6.94
C ASN A 73 10.08 -27.79 6.44
N GLU A 74 11.14 -27.25 7.04
CA GLU A 74 12.55 -27.60 6.79
C GLU A 74 13.14 -28.45 7.93
N GLU A 75 12.29 -28.91 8.87
CA GLU A 75 12.60 -29.76 10.02
C GLU A 75 11.71 -31.00 9.96
#